data_AF-A0A920EBQ5-F1
#
_entry.id   AF-A0A920EBQ5-F1
#
_cell.length_a   1.000
_cell.length_b   1.000
_cell.length_c   1.000
_cell.angle_alpha   90.00
_cell.angle_beta   90.00
_cell.angle_gamma   90.00
#
_symmetry.space_group_name_H-M   'P 1'
#
loop_
_entity.id
_entity.type
_entity.pdbx_description
1 polymer ?
#
loop_
_entity_poly.entity_id
_entity_poly.type
_entity_poly.pdbx_seq_one_letter_code
_entity_poly.pdbx_strand_id
1 'polypeptide(L)' 'MVGTPPDSIDLAEDRERWNSVCNQLEIPQPPGGTATSISEAIEIVKRVGFPVLVRPLMYWEEER' A
#
# COMPACT_ATOMS: atom_id res chain seq x y z
N MET A 1 10.80 24.47 -8.28
CA MET A 1 9.57 23.85 -8.84
C MET A 1 8.46 24.04 -7.84
N VAL A 2 7.30 24.52 -8.27
CA VAL A 2 6.07 24.48 -7.47
C VAL A 2 5.44 23.12 -7.75
N GLY A 3 5.60 22.21 -6.79
CA GLY A 3 5.14 20.83 -6.88
C GLY A 3 5.40 20.15 -5.55
N THR A 4 4.52 19.22 -5.17
CA THR A 4 4.62 18.43 -3.95
C THR A 4 6.01 17.78 -3.87
N PRO A 5 6.71 17.87 -2.73
CA PRO A 5 8.05 17.28 -2.59
C PRO A 5 8.06 15.80 -3.01
N PRO A 6 9.13 15.30 -3.67
CA PRO A 6 9.24 13.91 -4.10
C PRO A 6 8.97 12.90 -2.97
N ASP A 7 9.42 13.21 -1.76
CA ASP A 7 9.18 12.41 -0.55
C ASP A 7 7.68 12.19 -0.26
N SER A 8 6.82 13.13 -0.66
CA SER A 8 5.37 13.02 -0.48
C SER A 8 4.70 12.12 -1.53
N ILE A 9 5.34 11.91 -2.68
CA ILE A 9 4.90 10.94 -3.69
C ILE A 9 5.28 9.53 -3.21
N ASP A 10 6.51 9.34 -2.74
CA ASP A 10 6.96 8.09 -2.12
C ASP A 10 6.09 7.70 -0.91
N LEU A 11 5.66 8.67 -0.11
CA LEU A 11 4.77 8.44 1.03
C LEU A 11 3.37 7.93 0.63
N ALA A 12 2.91 8.26 -0.58
CA ALA A 12 1.63 7.80 -1.11
C ALA A 12 1.74 6.46 -1.84
N GLU A 13 2.93 6.13 -2.36
CA GLU A 13 3.21 4.86 -3.02
C GLU A 13 3.52 3.74 -2.02
N ASP A 14 4.15 4.05 -0.88
CA ASP A 14 4.35 3.11 0.22
C ASP A 14 3.08 2.94 1.06
N ARG A 15 2.35 1.86 0.77
CA ARG A 15 1.12 1.48 1.46
C ARG A 15 1.28 1.19 2.93
N GLU A 16 2.42 0.68 3.36
CA GLU A 16 2.62 0.42 4.78
C GLU A 16 2.70 1.74 5.54
N ARG A 17 3.40 2.72 4.97
CA ARG A 17 3.42 4.09 5.51
C ARG A 17 2.05 4.75 5.49
N TRP A 18 1.32 4.65 4.38
CA TRP A 18 -0.05 5.17 4.30
C TRP A 18 -0.99 4.55 5.34
N ASN A 19 -0.95 3.22 5.49
CA ASN A 19 -1.74 2.52 6.50
C ASN A 19 -1.36 2.97 7.92
N SER A 20 -0.06 3.16 8.17
CA SER A 20 0.44 3.68 9.46
C SER A 20 -0.10 5.08 9.76
N VAL A 21 -0.07 5.99 8.78
CA VAL A 21 -0.64 7.34 8.91
C VAL A 21 -2.15 7.29 9.17
N CYS A 22 -2.88 6.45 8.44
CA CYS A 22 -4.33 6.30 8.67
C CYS A 22 -4.63 5.79 10.08
N ASN A 23 -3.84 4.83 10.58
CA ASN A 23 -3.98 4.30 11.94
C ASN A 23 -3.67 5.38 12.99
N GLN A 24 -2.63 6.19 12.79
CA GLN A 24 -2.28 7.30 13.69
C GLN A 24 -3.36 8.38 13.74
N LEU A 25 -4.03 8.63 12.61
CA LEU A 25 -5.10 9.63 12.48
C LEU A 25 -6.50 9.05 12.75
N GLU A 26 -6.59 7.79 13.19
CA GLU A 26 -7.85 7.07 13.43
C GLU A 26 -8.81 7.08 12.22
N ILE A 27 -8.26 7.15 11.00
CA ILE A 27 -9.03 7.11 9.76
C ILE A 27 -9.34 5.65 9.44
N PRO A 28 -10.63 5.25 9.40
CA PRO A 28 -10.99 3.87 9.11
C PRO A 28 -10.53 3.46 7.70
N GLN A 29 -9.89 2.31 7.60
CA GLN A 29 -9.45 1.69 6.36
C GLN A 29 -10.12 0.32 6.17
N PRO A 30 -10.42 -0.11 4.94
CA PRO A 30 -10.86 -1.48 4.69
C PRO A 30 -9.76 -2.47 5.11
N PRO A 31 -10.14 -3.64 5.65
CA PRO A 31 -9.17 -4.68 6.00
C PRO A 31 -8.38 -5.11 4.77
N GLY A 32 -7.05 -5.17 4.89
CA GLY A 32 -6.15 -5.43 3.78
C GLY A 32 -4.75 -5.82 4.23
N GLY A 33 -3.80 -5.77 3.29
CA GLY A 33 -2.38 -5.99 3.53
C GLY A 33 -1.58 -5.83 2.24
N THR A 34 -0.25 -5.72 2.38
CA THR A 34 0.70 -5.77 1.27
C THR A 34 1.25 -7.19 1.16
N ALA A 35 1.40 -7.69 -0.06
CA ALA A 35 2.03 -8.97 -0.34
C ALA A 35 3.06 -8.82 -1.45
N THR A 36 4.21 -9.47 -1.26
CA THR A 36 5.27 -9.58 -2.27
C THR A 36 5.35 -10.98 -2.87
N SER A 37 4.66 -11.95 -2.25
CA SER A 37 4.53 -13.33 -2.74
C SER A 37 3.07 -13.77 -2.83
N ILE A 38 2.82 -14.79 -3.64
CA ILE A 38 1.48 -15.39 -3.78
C ILE A 38 1.01 -15.99 -2.44
N SER A 39 1.92 -16.62 -1.69
CA SER A 39 1.60 -17.22 -0.40
C SER A 39 1.12 -16.18 0.61
N GLU A 40 1.79 -15.02 0.68
CA GLU A 40 1.35 -13.89 1.52
C GLU A 40 -0.02 -13.37 1.09
N ALA A 41 -0.24 -13.23 -0.22
CA ALA A 41 -1.52 -12.78 -0.75
C ALA A 41 -2.66 -13.73 -0.34
N ILE A 42 -2.44 -15.04 -0.37
CA ILE A 42 -3.43 -16.05 0.04
C ILE A 42 -3.78 -15.91 1.53
N GLU A 43 -2.79 -15.71 2.40
CA GLU A 43 -3.04 -15.52 3.83
C GLU A 43 -3.83 -14.23 4.13
N ILE A 44 -3.55 -13.14 3.38
CA ILE A 44 -4.33 -11.91 3.47
C ILE A 44 -5.78 -12.15 3.04
N VAL A 45 -5.99 -12.85 1.92
CA VAL A 45 -7.34 -13.18 1.42
C VAL A 45 -8.12 -14.03 2.44
N LYS A 46 -7.48 -14.99 3.11
CA LYS A 46 -8.13 -15.79 4.16
C LYS A 46 -8.62 -14.93 5.33
N ARG A 47 -7.89 -13.86 5.68
CA ARG A 47 -8.26 -12.91 6.74
C ARG A 47 -9.35 -11.94 6.29
N VAL A 48 -9.28 -11.43 5.06
CA VAL A 48 -10.19 -10.39 4.54
C VAL A 48 -11.50 -10.97 4.02
N GLY A 49 -11.47 -12.15 3.40
CA GLY A 49 -12.60 -12.75 2.70
C GLY A 49 -12.81 -12.19 1.28
N PHE A 50 -13.47 -12.96 0.42
CA PHE A 50 -13.82 -12.53 -0.93
C PHE A 50 -15.14 -11.72 -0.95
N PRO A 51 -15.31 -10.78 -1.91
CA PRO A 51 -14.38 -10.42 -2.99
C PRO A 51 -13.23 -9.52 -2.50
N VAL A 52 -12.07 -9.58 -3.18
CA VAL A 52 -10.88 -8.77 -2.87
C VAL A 52 -10.46 -7.88 -4.04
N LEU A 53 -9.93 -6.70 -3.73
CA LEU A 53 -9.35 -5.77 -4.70
C LEU A 53 -7.81 -5.87 -4.66
N VAL A 54 -7.21 -6.29 -5.77
CA VAL A 54 -5.75 -6.28 -5.94
C VAL A 54 -5.35 -4.99 -6.65
N ARG A 55 -4.51 -4.16 -6.00
CA ARG A 55 -3.91 -2.98 -6.63
C ARG A 55 -2.38 -3.13 -6.63
N PRO A 56 -1.73 -3.26 -7.80
CA PRO A 56 -0.28 -3.36 -7.88
C PRO A 56 0.40 -2.09 -7.34
N LEU A 57 1.66 -2.23 -6.94
CA LEU A 57 2.56 -1.12 -6.67
C LEU A 57 3.50 -0.99 -7.88
N MET A 58 3.76 0.23 -8.33
CA MET A 58 4.78 0.49 -9.34
C MET A 58 6.04 0.94 -8.61
N TYR A 59 7.14 0.21 -8.82
CA TYR A 59 8.47 0.75 -8.60
C TYR A 59 8.92 1.33 -9.93
N TRP A 60 9.28 2.62 -9.97
CA TRP A 60 10.01 3.18 -11.10
C TRP A 60 11.47 2.73 -10.95
N GLU A 61 11.91 1.84 -11.84
CA GLU A 61 13.30 1.39 -11.91
C GLU A 61 14.10 2.45 -12.69
N GLU A 62 14.42 3.57 -12.05
CA GLU A 62 15.31 4.59 -12.60
C GLU A 62 16.71 4.38 -12.03
N GLU A 63 17.40 3.33 -12.47
CA GLU A 63 18.87 3.27 -12.67
C GLU A 63 19.31 1.91 -13.26
N ARG A 64 19.31 1.88 -14.59
CA ARG A 64 20.30 1.17 -15.41
C ARG A 64 20.99 2.15 -16.33
#